data_AF-A0A1D9PD40-F1
#
_entry.id   AF-A0A1D9PD40-F1
#
_cell.length_a   1.000
_cell.length_b   1.000
_cell.length_c   1.000
_cell.angle_alpha   90.00
_cell.angle_beta   90.00
_cell.angle_gamma   90.00
#
_symmetry.space_group_name_H-M   'P 1'
#
loop_
_entity.id
_entity.type
_entity.pdbx_description
1 polymer ?
#
loop_
_entity_poly.entity_id
_entity_poly.type
_entity_poly.pdbx_seq_one_letter_code
_entity_poly.pdbx_strand_id
1 'polypeptide(L)'
;MVDFWASWCGPCRRENPNVVALYKELHSKGLNIIGVSLDEDANKWKEAIAKDKLTWPQVSNLKGWQEPIAAQYKVDAIPATFILDASGKVVARDLRGAELRAKIIELLTK
;
A
#
# COMPACT_ATOMS: atom_id res chain seq x y z
N MET A 1 3.35 -6.65 2.17
CA MET A 1 2.55 -5.99 1.11
C MET A 1 3.20 -4.65 0.78
N VAL A 2 3.27 -4.33 -0.51
CA VAL A 2 3.66 -2.99 -0.99
C VAL A 2 2.41 -2.33 -1.55
N ASP A 3 2.13 -1.11 -1.12
CA ASP A 3 0.94 -0.33 -1.49
C ASP A 3 1.34 0.97 -2.17
N PHE A 4 1.05 1.09 -3.47
CA PHE A 4 1.36 2.27 -4.28
C PHE A 4 0.15 3.19 -4.33
N TRP A 5 0.35 4.43 -3.88
CA TRP A 5 -0.74 5.40 -3.73
C TRP A 5 -0.23 6.85 -3.90
N ALA A 6 -1.13 7.83 -3.79
CA ALA A 6 -0.77 9.24 -3.71
C ALA A 6 -1.85 10.05 -3.00
N SER A 7 -1.50 11.20 -2.43
CA SER A 7 -2.45 12.08 -1.72
C SER A 7 -3.59 12.56 -2.62
N TRP A 8 -3.31 12.77 -3.90
CA TRP A 8 -4.22 13.22 -4.95
C TRP A 8 -5.04 12.09 -5.59
N CYS A 9 -4.73 10.82 -5.28
CA CYS A 9 -5.43 9.66 -5.83
C CYS A 9 -6.73 9.38 -5.07
N GLY A 10 -7.85 9.94 -5.53
CA GLY A 10 -9.16 9.75 -4.92
C GLY A 10 -9.54 8.28 -4.62
N PRO A 11 -9.38 7.32 -5.56
CA PRO A 11 -9.64 5.91 -5.28
C PRO A 11 -8.72 5.31 -4.19
N CYS A 12 -7.44 5.68 -4.15
CA CYS A 12 -6.52 5.25 -3.10
C CYS A 12 -7.02 5.69 -1.72
N ARG A 13 -7.38 6.97 -1.60
CA ARG A 13 -7.90 7.56 -0.35
C ARG A 13 -9.18 6.87 0.14
N ARG A 14 -10.01 6.37 -0.78
CA ARG A 14 -11.22 5.59 -0.42
C ARG A 14 -10.91 4.18 0.07
N GLU A 15 -9.80 3.58 -0.37
CA GLU A 15 -9.38 2.24 0.07
C GLU A 15 -8.58 2.27 1.37
N ASN A 16 -7.90 3.38 1.68
CA ASN A 16 -7.10 3.52 2.89
C ASN A 16 -7.79 3.07 4.20
N PRO A 17 -9.09 3.38 4.46
CA PRO A 17 -9.79 2.86 5.63
C PRO A 17 -9.85 1.33 5.71
N ASN A 18 -9.98 0.65 4.56
CA ASN A 18 -9.97 -0.82 4.49
C ASN A 18 -8.58 -1.37 4.81
N VAL A 19 -7.53 -0.74 4.28
CA VAL A 19 -6.13 -1.12 4.56
C VAL A 19 -5.77 -0.89 6.02
N VAL A 20 -6.21 0.21 6.62
CA VAL A 20 -6.04 0.50 8.06
C VAL A 20 -6.71 -0.56 8.92
N ALA A 21 -7.96 -0.93 8.59
CA ALA A 21 -8.67 -1.99 9.31
C ALA A 21 -7.93 -3.34 9.19
N LEU A 22 -7.49 -3.69 7.98
CA LEU A 22 -6.73 -4.91 7.70
C LEU A 22 -5.41 -4.95 8.48
N TYR A 23 -4.66 -3.85 8.48
CA TYR A 23 -3.39 -3.75 9.20
C TYR A 23 -3.60 -3.89 10.70
N LYS A 24 -4.60 -3.19 11.26
CA LYS A 24 -4.93 -3.31 12.69
C LYS A 24 -5.26 -4.75 13.09
N GLU A 25 -5.96 -5.49 12.23
CA GLU A 25 -6.37 -6.87 12.51
C GLU A 25 -5.22 -7.88 12.38
N LEU A 26 -4.36 -7.72 11.37
CA LEU A 26 -3.43 -8.77 10.94
C LEU A 26 -1.95 -8.43 11.17
N HIS A 27 -1.61 -7.21 11.59
CA HIS A 27 -0.20 -6.83 11.78
C HIS A 27 0.52 -7.69 12.83
N SER A 28 -0.11 -7.90 13.99
CA SER A 28 0.42 -8.79 15.03
C SER A 28 0.51 -10.26 14.62
N LYS A 29 -0.17 -10.64 13.53
CA LYS A 29 -0.16 -11.99 12.96
C LYS A 29 0.87 -12.15 11.84
N GLY A 30 1.67 -11.12 11.54
CA GLY A 30 2.75 -11.17 10.55
C GLY A 30 2.53 -10.31 9.30
N LEU A 31 1.38 -9.64 9.15
CA LEU A 31 1.19 -8.70 8.04
C LEU A 31 2.07 -7.45 8.23
N ASN A 32 2.95 -7.20 7.26
CA ASN A 32 3.68 -5.94 7.14
C ASN A 32 3.30 -5.22 5.84
N ILE A 33 3.18 -3.89 5.91
CA ILE A 33 2.85 -3.04 4.78
C ILE A 33 3.93 -1.96 4.64
N ILE A 34 4.34 -1.69 3.40
CA ILE A 34 5.13 -0.50 3.05
C ILE A 34 4.30 0.29 2.04
N GLY A 35 4.00 1.54 2.37
CA GLY A 35 3.36 2.46 1.43
C GLY A 35 4.41 3.20 0.61
N VAL A 36 4.24 3.22 -0.70
CA VAL A 36 5.08 3.94 -1.65
C VAL A 36 4.23 5.03 -2.29
N SER A 37 4.56 6.29 -2.03
CA SER A 37 3.78 7.42 -2.52
C SER A 37 4.37 8.02 -3.79
N LEU A 38 3.50 8.23 -4.78
CA LEU A 38 3.73 8.98 -6.02
C LEU A 38 3.31 10.46 -5.87
N ASP A 39 3.46 11.02 -4.66
CA ASP A 39 3.33 12.47 -4.48
C ASP A 39 4.57 13.20 -5.04
N GLU A 40 4.40 14.50 -5.29
CA GLU A 40 5.50 15.44 -5.60
C GLU A 40 5.62 16.53 -4.51
N ASP A 41 4.63 16.61 -3.63
CA ASP A 41 4.52 17.59 -2.55
C ASP A 41 4.57 16.87 -1.20
N ALA A 42 5.65 17.12 -0.45
CA ALA A 42 5.88 16.50 0.85
C ALA A 42 4.80 16.85 1.89
N ASN A 43 4.22 18.05 1.83
CA ASN A 43 3.22 18.50 2.79
C ASN A 43 1.90 17.78 2.53
N LYS A 44 1.43 17.76 1.28
CA LYS A 44 0.21 17.03 0.90
C LYS A 44 0.31 15.54 1.23
N TRP A 45 1.47 14.94 0.98
CA TRP A 45 1.74 13.55 1.33
C TRP A 45 1.61 13.30 2.84
N LYS A 46 2.29 14.11 3.67
CA LYS A 46 2.27 13.98 5.13
C LYS A 46 0.88 14.26 5.72
N GLU A 47 0.18 15.28 5.22
CA GLU A 47 -1.18 15.59 5.62
C GLU A 47 -2.13 14.44 5.29
N ALA A 48 -1.99 13.82 4.11
CA ALA A 48 -2.79 12.66 3.74
C ALA A 48 -2.52 11.45 4.64
N ILE A 49 -1.25 11.16 4.96
CA ILE A 49 -0.87 10.12 5.92
C ILE A 49 -1.56 10.34 7.26
N ALA A 50 -1.48 11.56 7.80
CA ALA A 50 -2.07 11.90 9.09
C ALA A 50 -3.59 11.80 9.07
N LYS A 51 -4.24 12.33 8.03
CA LYS A 51 -5.70 12.33 7.87
C LYS A 51 -6.26 10.92 7.75
N ASP A 52 -5.58 10.06 7.01
CA ASP A 52 -6.04 8.69 6.76
C ASP A 52 -5.53 7.69 7.80
N LYS A 53 -4.68 8.14 8.74
CA LYS A 53 -4.13 7.32 9.83
C LYS A 53 -3.31 6.14 9.30
N LEU A 54 -2.47 6.39 8.30
CA LEU A 54 -1.59 5.37 7.75
C LEU A 54 -0.39 5.16 8.68
N THR A 55 -0.46 4.14 9.54
CA THR A 55 0.51 3.94 10.64
C THR A 55 1.70 3.07 10.28
N TRP A 56 1.68 2.40 9.13
CA TRP A 56 2.81 1.60 8.65
C TRP A 56 3.86 2.49 7.95
N PRO A 57 5.09 1.99 7.73
CA PRO A 57 6.12 2.76 7.04
C PRO A 57 5.67 3.29 5.67
N GLN A 58 5.91 4.58 5.46
CA GLN A 58 5.59 5.31 4.23
C GLN A 58 6.88 5.88 3.65
N VAL A 59 7.11 5.67 2.36
CA VAL A 59 8.27 6.20 1.63
C VAL A 59 7.82 6.93 0.38
N SER A 60 8.58 7.94 -0.03
CA SER A 60 8.41 8.63 -1.30
C SER A 60 9.71 9.32 -1.69
N ASN A 61 10.03 9.28 -2.99
CA ASN A 61 11.09 10.11 -3.57
C ASN A 61 10.58 11.47 -4.04
N LEU A 62 9.27 11.76 -3.88
CA LEU A 62 8.60 12.98 -4.33
C LEU A 62 8.76 13.25 -5.84
N LYS A 63 8.66 12.18 -6.64
CA LYS A 63 8.89 12.21 -8.09
C LYS A 63 7.64 11.91 -8.93
N GLY A 64 6.46 11.86 -8.32
CA GLY A 64 5.25 11.57 -9.06
C GLY A 64 5.31 10.21 -9.74
N TRP A 65 4.96 10.17 -11.03
CA TRP A 65 5.06 8.96 -11.86
C TRP A 65 6.50 8.53 -12.19
N GLN A 66 7.51 9.36 -11.90
CA GLN A 66 8.92 9.01 -12.03
C GLN A 66 9.49 8.39 -10.73
N GLU A 67 8.63 7.93 -9.82
CA GLU A 67 9.05 7.26 -8.60
C GLU A 67 9.80 5.95 -8.94
N PRO A 68 11.07 5.80 -8.53
CA PRO A 68 11.92 4.69 -8.96
C PRO A 68 11.41 3.31 -8.51
N ILE A 69 10.79 3.20 -7.33
CA ILE A 69 10.26 1.91 -6.85
C ILE A 69 9.03 1.51 -7.68
N ALA A 70 8.12 2.44 -7.97
CA ALA A 70 6.96 2.26 -8.80
C ALA A 70 7.36 1.81 -10.22
N ALA A 71 8.41 2.42 -10.77
CA ALA A 71 8.99 2.01 -12.06
C ALA A 71 9.54 0.58 -12.02
N GLN A 72 10.26 0.20 -10.94
CA GLN A 72 10.76 -1.18 -10.77
C GLN A 72 9.62 -2.21 -10.70
N TYR A 73 8.53 -1.86 -10.03
CA TYR A 73 7.32 -2.68 -9.94
C TYR A 73 6.41 -2.58 -11.17
N LYS A 74 6.78 -1.76 -12.17
CA LYS A 74 6.01 -1.49 -13.39
C LYS A 74 4.59 -1.01 -13.11
N VAL A 75 4.46 -0.10 -12.15
CA VAL A 75 3.19 0.53 -11.78
C VAL A 75 2.85 1.63 -12.79
N ASP A 76 1.77 1.44 -13.54
CA ASP A 76 1.24 2.38 -14.54
C ASP A 76 -0.08 3.03 -14.12
N ALA A 77 -0.72 2.51 -13.08
CA ALA A 77 -1.94 3.04 -12.48
C ALA A 77 -1.92 2.90 -10.95
N ILE A 78 -2.57 3.82 -10.25
CA ILE A 78 -2.79 3.74 -8.80
C ILE A 78 -4.29 3.83 -8.47
N PRO A 79 -4.77 3.16 -7.40
CA PRO A 79 -3.99 2.35 -6.44
C PRO A 79 -3.44 1.09 -7.09
N ALA A 80 -2.26 0.63 -6.65
CA ALA A 80 -1.68 -0.67 -7.01
C ALA A 80 -1.15 -1.37 -5.74
N THR A 81 -1.44 -2.65 -5.56
CA THR A 81 -0.92 -3.41 -4.42
C THR A 81 -0.16 -4.63 -4.88
N PHE A 82 0.91 -4.98 -4.17
CA PHE A 82 1.70 -6.18 -4.40
C PHE A 82 1.81 -6.95 -3.10
N ILE A 83 1.39 -8.20 -3.13
CA ILE A 83 1.42 -9.10 -1.98
C ILE A 83 2.61 -10.02 -2.17
N LEU A 84 3.54 -9.95 -1.23
CA LEU A 84 4.75 -10.75 -1.21
C LEU A 84 4.65 -11.77 -0.08
N ASP A 85 5.13 -12.98 -0.33
CA ASP A 85 5.33 -13.98 0.71
C ASP A 85 6.59 -13.71 1.55
N ALA A 86 6.87 -14.56 2.54
CA ALA A 86 8.04 -14.41 3.41
C ALA A 86 9.40 -14.54 2.68
N SER A 87 9.42 -15.11 1.47
CA SER A 87 10.62 -15.19 0.63
C SER A 87 10.81 -13.94 -0.25
N GLY A 88 9.88 -12.98 -0.20
CA GLY A 88 9.90 -11.78 -1.03
C GLY A 88 9.34 -12.00 -2.44
N LYS A 89 8.73 -13.16 -2.73
CA LYS A 89 8.11 -13.43 -4.03
C LYS A 89 6.73 -12.80 -4.11
N VAL A 90 6.44 -12.10 -5.21
CA VAL A 90 5.09 -11.59 -5.50
C VAL A 90 4.15 -12.77 -5.77
N VAL A 91 3.11 -12.91 -4.94
CA VAL A 91 2.12 -14.00 -5.02
C VAL A 91 0.72 -13.51 -5.40
N ALA A 92 0.46 -12.21 -5.33
CA ALA A 92 -0.75 -11.57 -5.84
C ALA A 92 -0.52 -10.07 -6.05
N ARG A 93 -1.36 -9.45 -6.89
CA ARG A 93 -1.36 -8.01 -7.14
C ARG A 93 -2.79 -7.49 -7.31
N ASP A 94 -2.96 -6.19 -7.12
CA ASP A 94 -4.18 -5.43 -7.41
C ASP A 94 -5.45 -5.90 -6.69
N LEU A 95 -5.28 -6.59 -5.56
CA LEU A 95 -6.38 -6.99 -4.70
C LEU A 95 -6.82 -5.84 -3.80
N ARG A 96 -8.13 -5.72 -3.58
CA ARG A 96 -8.77 -4.69 -2.74
C ARG A 96 -9.85 -5.30 -1.85
N GLY A 97 -10.27 -4.58 -0.82
CA GLY A 97 -11.41 -4.95 0.03
C GLY A 97 -11.38 -6.41 0.51
N ALA A 98 -12.46 -7.13 0.27
CA ALA A 98 -12.63 -8.51 0.74
C ALA A 98 -11.62 -9.50 0.12
N GLU A 99 -11.28 -9.34 -1.15
CA GLU A 99 -10.32 -10.22 -1.84
C GLU A 99 -8.90 -10.05 -1.27
N LEU A 100 -8.50 -8.80 -1.02
CA LEU A 100 -7.23 -8.51 -0.37
C LEU A 100 -7.18 -9.17 1.01
N ARG A 101 -8.22 -8.98 1.83
CA ARG A 101 -8.29 -9.57 3.16
C ARG A 101 -8.22 -11.10 3.12
N ALA A 102 -8.99 -11.73 2.25
CA ALA A 102 -8.99 -13.19 2.10
C ALA A 102 -7.59 -13.71 1.72
N LYS A 103 -6.90 -13.03 0.79
CA LYS A 103 -5.57 -13.44 0.35
C LYS A 103 -4.53 -13.32 1.47
N ILE A 104 -4.57 -12.23 2.25
CA ILE A 104 -3.64 -12.08 3.38
C ILE A 104 -3.89 -13.18 4.43
N ILE A 105 -5.16 -13.47 4.76
CA ILE A 105 -5.47 -14.53 5.72
C ILE A 105 -4.94 -15.88 5.22
N GLU A 106 -5.19 -16.23 3.95
CA GLU A 106 -4.69 -17.46 3.33
C GLU A 106 -3.17 -17.61 3.50
N LEU A 107 -2.41 -16.52 3.32
CA LEU A 107 -0.95 -16.52 3.43
C LEU A 107 -0.45 -16.59 4.88
N LEU A 108 -1.18 -16.03 5.84
CA LEU A 108 -0.80 -16.06 7.25
C LEU A 108 -1.16 -17.37 7.96
N THR A 109 -2.00 -18.20 7.36
CA THR A 109 -2.40 -19.51 7.90
C THR A 109 -1.55 -20.69 7.40
N LYS A 110 -0.55 -20.43 6.55
CA LYS A 110 0.40 -21.45 6.05
C LYS A 110 1.66 -21.45 6.91
#